data_AF-A0A960I8L1-F1
#
_entry.id   AF-A0A960I8L1-F1
#
_cell.length_a   1.000
_cell.length_b   1.000
_cell.length_c   1.000
_cell.angle_alpha   90.00
_cell.angle_beta   90.00
_cell.angle_gamma   90.00
#
_symmetry.space_group_name_H-M   'P 1'
#
loop_
_entity.id
_entity.type
_entity.pdbx_description
1 polymer ?
#
loop_
_entity_poly.entity_id
_entity_poly.type
_entity_poly.pdbx_seq_one_letter_code
_entity_poly.pdbx_strand_id
1 'polypeptide(L)'
;MYPLLIFAVCGAIMAVVVWRSRPEPGPWDISPAPDTDIDTSVRAAEVDRSELDRWHRDHEGTIAEWIERHEAAVSRLRELDAPTEVDVSHLTDLEGPMREAVASHPAPVMRAELSAMQAAANASIHAFRRQDHASARRQHITYLSYRNRWIDRLWQFPVDAPRIRRLRRHLPPSADDFAVGDTAPELTADSDQAVSDS
;
A
#
# COMPACT_ATOMS: atom_id res chain seq x y z
N MET A 1 57.26 -18.87 13.08
CA MET A 1 57.26 -17.45 12.64
C MET A 1 56.24 -17.12 11.55
N TYR A 2 55.70 -18.11 10.82
CA TYR A 2 54.66 -17.90 9.79
C TYR A 2 53.21 -17.65 10.25
N PRO A 3 52.71 -18.12 11.42
CA PRO A 3 51.30 -17.93 11.74
C PRO A 3 50.93 -16.47 12.00
N LEU A 4 51.86 -15.69 12.58
CA LEU A 4 51.65 -14.25 12.82
C LEU A 4 51.55 -13.45 11.51
N LEU A 5 52.28 -13.86 10.46
CA LEU A 5 52.17 -13.22 9.14
C LEU A 5 50.81 -13.47 8.49
N ILE A 6 50.24 -14.67 8.65
CA ILE A 6 48.92 -15.00 8.12
C ILE A 6 47.83 -14.17 8.81
N PHE A 7 47.87 -14.05 10.13
CA PHE A 7 46.92 -13.20 10.87
C PHE A 7 47.03 -11.73 10.50
N ALA A 8 48.25 -11.21 10.29
CA ALA A 8 48.46 -9.84 9.84
C ALA A 8 47.88 -9.58 8.44
N VAL A 9 48.08 -10.51 7.51
CA VAL A 9 47.55 -10.41 6.14
C VAL A 9 46.02 -10.53 6.14
N CYS A 10 45.45 -11.48 6.88
CA CYS A 10 44.00 -11.62 6.99
C CYS A 10 43.35 -10.38 7.65
N GLY A 11 43.99 -9.81 8.67
CA GLY A 11 43.55 -8.57 9.31
C GLY A 11 43.56 -7.38 8.34
N ALA A 12 44.62 -7.26 7.53
CA ALA A 12 44.72 -6.21 6.51
C ALA A 12 43.64 -6.36 5.44
N ILE A 13 43.35 -7.58 4.98
CA ILE A 13 42.30 -7.84 4.00
C ILE A 13 40.92 -7.48 4.57
N MET A 14 40.62 -7.89 5.81
CA MET A 14 39.37 -7.50 6.48
C MET A 14 39.26 -5.99 6.64
N ALA A 15 40.34 -5.29 7.00
CA ALA A 15 40.34 -3.83 7.11
C ALA A 15 40.07 -3.16 5.77
N VAL A 16 40.66 -3.65 4.68
CA VAL A 16 40.42 -3.15 3.32
C VAL A 16 38.97 -3.41 2.89
N VAL A 17 38.43 -4.60 3.15
CA VAL A 17 37.03 -4.92 2.83
C VAL A 17 36.07 -4.03 3.63
N VAL A 18 36.29 -3.86 4.93
CA VAL A 18 35.46 -2.98 5.77
C VAL A 18 35.56 -1.53 5.32
N TRP A 19 36.76 -1.04 4.98
CA TRP A 19 36.96 0.32 4.50
C TRP A 19 36.29 0.55 3.15
N ARG A 20 36.35 -0.41 2.23
CA ARG A 20 35.73 -0.32 0.91
C ARG A 20 34.22 -0.60 0.90
N SER A 21 33.74 -1.32 1.91
CA SER A 21 32.32 -1.62 2.12
C SER A 21 31.64 -0.61 3.04
N ARG A 22 32.32 0.48 3.45
CA ARG A 22 31.63 1.57 4.13
C ARG A 22 30.61 2.13 3.16
N PRO A 23 29.31 1.97 3.42
CA PRO A 23 28.31 2.61 2.59
C PRO A 23 28.58 4.12 2.68
N GLU A 24 28.63 4.79 1.52
CA GLU A 24 28.50 6.25 1.55
C GLU A 24 27.22 6.56 2.33
N PRO A 25 27.24 7.56 3.22
CA PRO A 25 26.04 7.98 3.93
C PRO A 25 24.99 8.29 2.86
N GLY A 26 24.00 7.40 2.77
CA GLY A 26 22.89 7.59 1.86
C GLY A 26 22.16 8.89 2.22
N PRO A 27 21.34 9.45 1.33
CA PRO A 27 20.63 10.73 1.51
C PRO A 27 19.66 10.81 2.71
N TRP A 28 19.69 9.82 3.60
CA TRP A 28 18.94 9.70 4.85
C TRP A 28 19.81 9.76 6.12
N ASP A 29 21.12 9.94 6.03
CA ASP A 29 22.01 10.06 7.20
C ASP A 29 21.94 11.50 7.76
N ILE A 30 20.78 11.83 8.34
CA ILE A 30 20.55 13.10 9.03
C ILE A 30 21.14 12.96 10.43
N SER A 31 22.41 13.32 10.56
CA SER A 31 22.95 13.75 11.85
C SER A 31 22.15 15.01 12.27
N PRO A 32 21.62 15.09 13.50
CA PRO A 32 20.83 16.25 13.91
C PRO A 32 21.72 17.49 13.90
N ALA A 33 21.53 18.35 12.91
CA ALA A 33 22.10 19.69 12.91
C ALA A 33 21.49 20.47 14.08
N PRO A 34 22.28 21.30 14.80
CA PRO A 34 21.77 22.12 15.88
C PRO A 34 20.73 23.10 15.32
N ASP A 35 19.53 23.08 15.92
CA ASP A 35 18.43 24.04 15.83
C ASP A 35 18.60 25.11 14.76
N THR A 36 18.46 24.70 13.51
CA THR A 36 18.11 25.64 12.45
C THR A 36 16.62 25.50 12.32
N ASP A 37 15.90 26.52 12.81
CA ASP A 37 14.47 26.74 12.62
C ASP A 37 14.04 26.13 11.27
N ILE A 38 13.47 24.92 11.30
CA ILE A 38 12.65 24.46 10.21
C ILE A 38 11.36 25.24 10.37
N ASP A 39 11.45 26.49 9.94
CA ASP A 39 10.34 27.30 9.49
C ASP A 39 9.55 26.44 8.52
N THR A 40 8.56 25.74 9.08
CA THR A 40 7.16 25.64 8.67
C THR A 40 6.88 25.87 7.17
N SER A 41 7.75 25.33 6.31
CA SER A 41 7.71 25.45 4.85
C SER A 41 7.48 24.10 4.17
N VAL A 42 7.41 23.01 4.92
CA VAL A 42 6.42 21.95 4.63
C VAL A 42 5.06 22.45 5.10
N ARG A 43 4.66 23.60 4.57
CA ARG A 43 3.26 23.94 4.41
C ARG A 43 2.73 22.75 3.62
N ALA A 44 1.99 21.86 4.28
CA ALA A 44 1.18 20.87 3.59
C ALA A 44 0.56 21.63 2.44
N ALA A 45 1.01 21.37 1.20
CA ALA A 45 0.52 22.08 0.04
C ALA A 45 -0.99 21.99 0.19
N GLU A 46 -1.64 23.14 0.41
CA GLU A 46 -3.04 23.18 0.79
C GLU A 46 -3.75 22.68 -0.45
N VAL A 47 -4.01 21.37 -0.48
CA VAL A 47 -4.51 20.68 -1.67
C VAL A 47 -5.83 21.36 -1.97
N ASP A 48 -5.92 22.00 -3.13
CA ASP A 48 -7.15 22.65 -3.53
C ASP A 48 -8.24 21.59 -3.61
N ARG A 49 -9.25 21.72 -2.75
CA ARG A 49 -10.36 20.77 -2.69
C ARG A 49 -11.07 20.66 -4.03
N SER A 50 -11.17 21.75 -4.77
CA SER A 50 -11.84 21.76 -6.08
C SER A 50 -11.03 21.01 -7.15
N GLU A 51 -9.71 21.06 -7.06
CA GLU A 51 -8.79 20.29 -7.91
C GLU A 51 -8.84 18.80 -7.55
N LEU A 52 -8.84 18.48 -6.25
CA LEU A 52 -8.95 17.12 -5.75
C LEU A 52 -10.30 16.48 -6.13
N ASP A 53 -11.41 17.20 -5.96
CA ASP A 53 -12.75 16.74 -6.34
C ASP A 53 -12.87 16.50 -7.86
N ARG A 54 -12.20 17.33 -8.66
CA ARG A 54 -12.10 17.11 -10.11
C ARG A 54 -11.29 15.85 -10.42
N TRP A 55 -10.11 15.73 -9.82
CA TRP A 55 -9.25 14.57 -10.00
C TRP A 55 -9.96 13.26 -9.64
N HIS A 56 -10.68 13.21 -8.51
CA HIS A 56 -11.46 12.03 -8.13
C HIS A 56 -12.59 11.71 -9.13
N ARG A 57 -13.25 12.72 -9.70
CA ARG A 57 -14.26 12.49 -10.75
C ARG A 57 -13.66 11.90 -12.01
N ASP A 58 -12.48 12.36 -12.38
CA ASP A 58 -11.84 11.98 -13.64
C ASP A 58 -11.12 10.63 -13.56
N HIS A 59 -10.52 10.28 -12.41
CA HIS A 59 -9.58 9.16 -12.30
C HIS A 59 -9.98 8.02 -11.37
N GLU A 60 -10.91 8.22 -10.44
CA GLU A 60 -11.21 7.17 -9.45
C GLU A 60 -11.78 5.90 -10.11
N GLY A 61 -12.63 6.05 -11.13
CA GLY A 61 -13.16 4.90 -11.88
C GLY A 61 -12.04 4.06 -12.50
N THR A 62 -11.02 4.72 -13.06
CA THR A 62 -9.83 4.06 -13.62
C THR A 62 -9.05 3.32 -12.54
N ILE A 63 -8.84 3.94 -11.38
CA ILE A 63 -8.07 3.32 -10.29
C ILE A 63 -8.83 2.11 -9.73
N ALA A 64 -10.14 2.25 -9.50
CA ALA A 64 -11.00 1.16 -9.03
C ALA A 64 -10.95 -0.02 -10.01
N GLU A 65 -11.14 0.25 -11.30
CA GLU A 65 -11.11 -0.79 -12.33
C GLU A 65 -9.73 -1.44 -12.44
N TRP A 66 -8.65 -0.66 -12.32
CA TRP A 66 -7.29 -1.20 -12.32
C TRP A 66 -7.03 -2.11 -11.12
N ILE A 67 -7.46 -1.72 -9.91
CA ILE A 67 -7.38 -2.55 -8.69
C ILE A 67 -8.15 -3.85 -8.89
N GLU A 68 -9.41 -3.76 -9.36
CA GLU A 68 -10.28 -4.91 -9.61
C GLU A 68 -9.64 -5.90 -10.61
N ARG A 69 -9.12 -5.39 -11.73
CA ARG A 69 -8.45 -6.21 -12.74
C ARG A 69 -7.15 -6.84 -12.19
N HIS A 70 -6.37 -6.10 -11.39
CA HIS A 70 -5.13 -6.62 -10.81
C HIS A 70 -5.42 -7.80 -9.88
N GLU A 71 -6.43 -7.67 -9.03
CA GLU A 71 -6.82 -8.71 -8.07
C GLU A 71 -7.42 -9.93 -8.75
N ALA A 72 -8.21 -9.74 -9.80
CA ALA A 72 -8.68 -10.82 -10.64
C ALA A 72 -7.50 -11.56 -11.31
N ALA A 73 -6.50 -10.84 -11.80
CA ALA A 73 -5.31 -11.43 -12.40
C ALA A 73 -4.49 -12.25 -11.39
N VAL A 74 -4.23 -11.70 -10.20
CA VAL A 74 -3.53 -12.43 -9.13
C VAL A 74 -4.31 -13.66 -8.68
N SER A 75 -5.64 -13.56 -8.57
CA SER A 75 -6.48 -14.71 -8.17
C SER A 75 -6.40 -15.85 -9.20
N ARG A 76 -6.53 -15.54 -10.50
CA ARG A 76 -6.36 -16.53 -11.58
C ARG A 76 -4.97 -17.15 -11.58
N LEU A 77 -3.93 -16.34 -11.40
CA LEU A 77 -2.54 -16.80 -11.32
C LEU A 77 -2.27 -17.71 -10.11
N ARG A 78 -3.07 -17.62 -9.05
CA ARG A 78 -3.00 -18.52 -7.88
C ARG A 78 -3.73 -19.84 -8.09
N GLU A 79 -4.81 -19.83 -8.86
CA GLU A 79 -5.59 -21.04 -9.21
C GLU A 79 -4.88 -21.90 -10.25
N LEU A 80 -4.10 -21.26 -11.13
CA LEU A 80 -3.31 -21.93 -12.14
C LEU A 80 -2.01 -22.45 -11.51
N ASP A 81 -2.05 -23.69 -11.02
CA ASP A 81 -0.90 -24.44 -10.47
C ASP A 81 0.15 -24.83 -11.55
N ALA A 82 0.00 -24.32 -12.78
CA ALA A 82 0.78 -24.65 -13.96
C ALA A 82 1.11 -23.38 -14.78
N PRO A 83 2.20 -23.37 -15.58
CA PRO A 83 2.59 -22.25 -16.45
C PRO A 83 1.61 -22.10 -17.60
N THR A 84 0.42 -21.61 -17.29
CA THR A 84 -0.56 -21.17 -18.28
C THR A 84 -0.33 -19.68 -18.49
N GLU A 85 -0.19 -19.29 -19.75
CA GLU A 85 -0.08 -17.89 -20.11
C GLU A 85 -1.37 -17.16 -19.72
N VAL A 86 -1.35 -16.48 -18.58
CA VAL A 86 -2.48 -15.65 -18.15
C VAL A 86 -2.49 -14.41 -19.00
N ASP A 87 -3.55 -14.25 -19.77
CA ASP A 87 -3.83 -13.02 -20.49
C ASP A 87 -4.06 -11.88 -19.48
N VAL A 88 -3.05 -11.02 -19.37
CA VAL A 88 -3.11 -9.78 -18.60
C VAL A 88 -3.10 -8.56 -19.53
N SER A 89 -3.42 -8.73 -20.81
CA SER A 89 -3.54 -7.62 -21.77
C SER A 89 -4.56 -6.58 -21.28
N HIS A 90 -5.60 -7.05 -20.58
CA HIS A 90 -6.57 -6.20 -19.90
C HIS A 90 -5.98 -5.31 -18.79
N LEU A 91 -4.83 -5.65 -18.19
CA LEU A 91 -4.12 -4.74 -17.29
C LEU A 91 -3.36 -3.66 -18.06
N THR A 92 -2.83 -4.04 -19.22
CA THR A 92 -2.05 -3.15 -20.09
C THR A 92 -2.90 -2.03 -20.67
N ASP A 93 -4.19 -2.29 -20.94
CA ASP A 93 -5.15 -1.28 -21.40
C ASP A 93 -5.30 -0.10 -20.42
N LEU A 94 -5.14 -0.36 -19.12
CA LEU A 94 -5.26 0.65 -18.06
C LEU A 94 -3.92 1.25 -17.63
N GLU A 95 -2.79 0.80 -18.17
CA GLU A 95 -1.48 1.33 -17.76
C GLU A 95 -1.31 2.82 -18.07
N GLY A 96 -1.76 3.25 -19.26
CA GLY A 96 -1.75 4.66 -19.66
C GLY A 96 -2.62 5.51 -18.73
N PRO A 97 -3.93 5.24 -18.64
CA PRO A 97 -4.84 5.94 -17.74
C PRO A 97 -4.39 5.93 -16.27
N MET A 98 -3.86 4.81 -15.77
CA MET A 98 -3.36 4.73 -14.39
C MET A 98 -2.12 5.60 -14.18
N ARG A 99 -1.20 5.63 -15.15
CA ARG A 99 0.00 6.51 -15.08
C ARG A 99 -0.38 7.98 -15.07
N GLU A 100 -1.39 8.35 -15.86
CA GLU A 100 -1.95 9.71 -15.86
C GLU A 100 -2.58 10.07 -14.51
N ALA A 101 -3.39 9.17 -13.95
CA ALA A 101 -3.99 9.35 -12.63
C ALA A 101 -2.92 9.57 -11.54
N VAL A 102 -1.84 8.77 -11.57
CA VAL A 102 -0.69 8.94 -10.65
C VAL A 102 -0.05 10.31 -10.84
N ALA A 103 0.31 10.68 -12.07
CA ALA A 103 1.06 11.91 -12.35
C ALA A 103 0.28 13.18 -11.94
N SER A 104 -1.02 13.19 -12.24
CA SER A 104 -1.92 14.34 -12.05
C SER A 104 -2.48 14.48 -10.63
N HIS A 105 -2.24 13.52 -9.72
CA HIS A 105 -2.81 13.59 -8.38
C HIS A 105 -2.32 14.84 -7.62
N PRO A 106 -3.22 15.72 -7.13
CA PRO A 106 -2.83 17.03 -6.57
C PRO A 106 -2.12 16.91 -5.22
N ALA A 107 -2.48 15.91 -4.40
CA ALA A 107 -1.76 15.61 -3.16
C ALA A 107 -0.45 14.79 -3.41
N PRO A 108 0.75 15.32 -3.10
CA PRO A 108 2.02 14.64 -3.39
C PRO A 108 2.21 13.30 -2.66
N VAL A 109 1.71 13.20 -1.42
CA VAL A 109 1.81 11.96 -0.62
C VAL A 109 0.96 10.86 -1.24
N MET A 110 -0.29 11.16 -1.61
CA MET A 110 -1.18 10.21 -2.28
C MET A 110 -0.63 9.77 -3.64
N ARG A 111 -0.02 10.69 -4.39
CA ARG A 111 0.69 10.38 -5.64
C ARG A 111 1.80 9.37 -5.44
N ALA A 112 2.64 9.56 -4.41
CA ALA A 112 3.72 8.63 -4.10
C ALA A 112 3.18 7.24 -3.72
N GLU A 113 2.10 7.18 -2.94
CA GLU A 113 1.45 5.92 -2.58
C GLU A 113 0.84 5.19 -3.77
N LEU A 114 0.11 5.90 -4.65
CA LEU A 114 -0.43 5.33 -5.88
C LEU A 114 0.68 4.82 -6.81
N SER A 115 1.76 5.58 -6.95
CA SER A 115 2.92 5.15 -7.74
C SER A 115 3.56 3.88 -7.17
N ALA A 116 3.71 3.79 -5.86
CA ALA A 116 4.27 2.62 -5.20
C ALA A 116 3.34 1.40 -5.31
N MET A 117 2.03 1.61 -5.17
CA MET A 117 1.01 0.58 -5.39
C MET A 117 1.08 0.02 -6.81
N GLN A 118 1.12 0.89 -7.83
CA GLN A 118 1.22 0.50 -9.24
C GLN A 118 2.50 -0.30 -9.51
N ALA A 119 3.64 0.17 -8.99
CA ALA A 119 4.92 -0.51 -9.16
C ALA A 119 4.92 -1.91 -8.52
N ALA A 120 4.43 -2.04 -7.29
CA ALA A 120 4.35 -3.31 -6.58
C ALA A 120 3.41 -4.31 -7.27
N ALA A 121 2.25 -3.84 -7.75
CA ALA A 121 1.31 -4.65 -8.51
C ALA A 121 1.95 -5.22 -9.78
N ASN A 122 2.56 -4.36 -10.60
CA ASN A 122 3.21 -4.78 -11.84
C ASN A 122 4.37 -5.75 -11.55
N ALA A 123 5.19 -5.47 -10.54
CA ALA A 123 6.27 -6.35 -10.12
C ALA A 123 5.76 -7.74 -9.69
N SER A 124 4.60 -7.80 -9.02
CA SER A 124 3.99 -9.08 -8.62
C SER A 124 3.55 -9.91 -9.82
N ILE A 125 2.88 -9.31 -10.81
CA ILE A 125 2.47 -9.98 -12.06
C ILE A 125 3.69 -10.46 -12.85
N HIS A 126 4.71 -9.61 -12.98
CA HIS A 126 5.97 -10.00 -13.63
C HIS A 126 6.67 -11.16 -12.91
N ALA A 127 6.71 -11.15 -11.57
CA ALA A 127 7.30 -12.25 -10.81
C ALA A 127 6.50 -13.55 -10.97
N PHE A 128 5.16 -13.48 -10.98
CA PHE A 128 4.30 -14.63 -11.26
C PHE A 128 4.57 -15.23 -12.64
N ARG A 129 4.69 -14.40 -13.68
CA ARG A 129 5.02 -14.85 -15.05
C ARG A 129 6.37 -15.57 -15.15
N ARG A 130 7.32 -15.20 -14.29
CA ARG A 130 8.63 -15.88 -14.18
C ARG A 130 8.63 -17.08 -13.24
N GLN A 131 7.47 -17.46 -12.70
CA GLN A 131 7.31 -18.50 -11.68
C GLN A 131 8.13 -18.25 -10.40
N ASP A 132 8.46 -16.99 -10.12
CA ASP A 132 9.13 -16.57 -8.89
C ASP A 132 8.08 -16.26 -7.81
N HIS A 133 7.47 -17.33 -7.27
CA HIS A 133 6.37 -17.23 -6.32
C HIS A 133 6.75 -16.48 -5.04
N ALA A 134 8.00 -16.58 -4.59
CA ALA A 134 8.49 -15.89 -3.41
C ALA A 134 8.54 -14.38 -3.60
N SER A 135 9.07 -13.92 -4.74
CA SER A 135 9.06 -12.49 -5.08
C SER A 135 7.64 -12.00 -5.40
N ALA A 136 6.84 -12.80 -6.11
CA ALA A 136 5.44 -12.47 -6.40
C ALA A 136 4.65 -12.23 -5.12
N ARG A 137 4.78 -13.12 -4.13
CA ARG A 137 4.14 -12.99 -2.81
C ARG A 137 4.62 -11.73 -2.07
N ARG A 138 5.93 -11.46 -2.05
CA ARG A 138 6.47 -10.25 -1.39
C ARG A 138 5.91 -8.98 -2.02
N GLN A 139 5.94 -8.88 -3.35
CA GLN A 139 5.43 -7.71 -4.07
C GLN A 139 3.91 -7.56 -3.92
N HIS A 140 3.16 -8.67 -3.91
CA HIS A 140 1.73 -8.62 -3.68
C HIS A 140 1.38 -8.12 -2.26
N ILE A 141 2.12 -8.55 -1.23
CA ILE A 141 1.96 -8.01 0.13
C ILE A 141 2.26 -6.50 0.17
N THR A 142 3.32 -6.06 -0.51
CA THR A 142 3.64 -4.64 -0.64
C THR A 142 2.51 -3.87 -1.34
N TYR A 143 1.96 -4.41 -2.43
CA TYR A 143 0.78 -3.86 -3.11
C TYR A 143 -0.40 -3.71 -2.14
N LEU A 144 -0.76 -4.76 -1.39
CA LEU A 144 -1.86 -4.72 -0.42
C LEU A 144 -1.65 -3.64 0.64
N SER A 145 -0.41 -3.47 1.12
CA SER A 145 -0.07 -2.43 2.10
C SER A 145 -0.32 -1.02 1.55
N TYR A 146 0.14 -0.73 0.34
CA TYR A 146 -0.10 0.58 -0.29
C TYR A 146 -1.56 0.81 -0.65
N ARG A 147 -2.25 -0.21 -1.17
CA ARG A 147 -3.69 -0.16 -1.48
C ARG A 147 -4.50 0.21 -0.25
N ASN A 148 -4.26 -0.47 0.87
CA ASN A 148 -5.00 -0.20 2.11
C ASN A 148 -4.70 1.20 2.64
N ARG A 149 -3.43 1.63 2.69
CA ARG A 149 -3.08 3.01 3.11
C ARG A 149 -3.74 4.07 2.23
N TRP A 150 -3.74 3.85 0.92
CA TRP A 150 -4.35 4.78 -0.02
C TRP A 150 -5.86 4.88 0.19
N ILE A 151 -6.55 3.74 0.36
CA ILE A 151 -7.98 3.70 0.69
C ILE A 151 -8.27 4.38 2.04
N ASP A 152 -7.45 4.14 3.07
CA ASP A 152 -7.61 4.77 4.38
C ASP A 152 -7.48 6.30 4.30
N ARG A 153 -6.58 6.80 3.45
CA ARG A 153 -6.42 8.23 3.22
C ARG A 153 -7.55 8.85 2.41
N LEU A 154 -8.22 8.10 1.52
CA LEU A 154 -9.42 8.59 0.84
C LEU A 154 -10.50 9.02 1.84
N TRP A 155 -10.63 8.33 2.98
CA TRP A 155 -11.59 8.70 4.03
C TRP A 155 -11.30 10.05 4.70
N GLN A 156 -10.09 10.58 4.56
CA GLN A 156 -9.75 11.92 5.07
C GLN A 156 -10.42 13.02 4.24
N PHE A 157 -11.00 12.68 3.09
CA PHE A 157 -11.77 13.58 2.24
C PHE A 157 -13.28 13.31 2.40
N PRO A 158 -14.06 14.25 2.98
CA PRO A 158 -15.47 14.03 3.33
C PRO A 158 -16.43 13.86 2.15
N VAL A 159 -15.93 13.92 0.90
CA VAL A 159 -16.73 13.83 -0.33
C VAL A 159 -17.00 12.37 -0.76
N ASP A 160 -16.33 11.38 -0.15
CA ASP A 160 -16.17 10.06 -0.78
C ASP A 160 -16.93 8.87 -0.11
N ALA A 161 -17.84 9.09 0.84
CA ALA A 161 -18.43 8.00 1.63
C ALA A 161 -19.17 6.88 0.82
N PRO A 162 -19.97 7.16 -0.22
CA PRO A 162 -20.56 6.11 -1.07
C PRO A 162 -19.54 5.49 -2.05
N ARG A 163 -18.52 6.26 -2.42
CA ARG A 163 -17.45 5.93 -3.38
C ARG A 163 -16.46 4.93 -2.79
N ILE A 164 -16.00 5.20 -1.57
CA ILE A 164 -15.07 4.34 -0.86
C ILE A 164 -15.71 2.97 -0.52
N ARG A 165 -17.03 2.93 -0.31
CA ARG A 165 -17.77 1.66 -0.17
C ARG A 165 -17.70 0.77 -1.41
N ARG A 166 -17.50 1.33 -2.61
CA ARG A 166 -17.30 0.53 -3.84
C ARG A 166 -15.89 -0.07 -3.85
N LEU A 167 -14.86 0.72 -3.57
CA LEU A 167 -13.47 0.24 -3.48
C LEU A 167 -13.30 -0.85 -2.42
N ARG A 168 -13.99 -0.73 -1.28
CA ARG A 168 -13.94 -1.72 -0.20
C ARG A 168 -14.64 -3.05 -0.53
N ARG A 169 -15.58 -3.09 -1.47
CA ARG A 169 -16.21 -4.37 -1.87
C ARG A 169 -15.21 -5.37 -2.45
N HIS A 170 -14.04 -4.91 -2.87
CA HIS A 170 -12.95 -5.73 -3.38
C HIS A 170 -11.92 -6.09 -2.31
N LEU A 171 -12.03 -5.52 -1.10
CA LEU A 171 -11.20 -5.93 0.04
C LEU A 171 -11.75 -7.24 0.64
N PRO A 172 -10.89 -8.23 0.96
CA PRO A 172 -11.28 -9.21 1.98
C PRO A 172 -11.57 -8.47 3.30
N PRO A 173 -12.55 -8.92 4.11
CA PRO A 173 -12.90 -8.26 5.35
C PRO A 173 -11.65 -8.07 6.21
N SER A 174 -11.44 -6.85 6.72
CA SER A 174 -10.37 -6.62 7.69
C SER A 174 -10.69 -7.38 8.97
N ALA A 175 -9.68 -7.74 9.76
CA ALA A 175 -9.90 -8.36 11.06
C ALA A 175 -10.81 -7.51 11.97
N ASP A 176 -10.85 -6.19 11.73
CA ASP A 176 -11.67 -5.22 12.46
C ASP A 176 -13.15 -5.20 12.02
N ASP A 177 -13.50 -5.74 10.84
CA ASP A 177 -14.90 -5.82 10.39
C ASP A 177 -15.72 -6.88 11.14
N PHE A 178 -15.05 -7.83 11.79
CA PHE A 178 -15.71 -8.82 12.65
C PHE A 178 -16.03 -8.26 14.05
N ALA A 179 -15.52 -7.08 14.42
CA ALA A 179 -15.74 -6.49 15.74
C ALA A 179 -17.05 -5.69 15.85
N VAL A 180 -17.76 -5.43 14.75
CA VAL A 180 -19.00 -4.61 14.74
C VAL A 180 -20.28 -5.46 14.62
N GLY A 181 -20.16 -6.80 14.63
CA GLY A 181 -21.29 -7.71 14.39
C GLY A 181 -21.91 -8.38 15.61
N ASP A 182 -21.34 -8.23 16.82
CA ASP A 182 -21.78 -9.00 18.00
C ASP A 182 -22.18 -8.08 19.18
N THR A 183 -23.12 -7.17 18.93
CA THR A 183 -24.03 -6.76 20.00
C THR A 183 -25.29 -7.60 19.86
N ALA A 184 -25.33 -8.66 20.66
CA ALA A 184 -26.46 -9.54 20.87
C ALA A 184 -27.78 -8.75 21.01
N PRO A 185 -28.93 -9.29 20.57
CA PRO A 185 -30.21 -8.70 20.86
C PRO A 185 -30.43 -8.65 22.37
N GLU A 186 -30.64 -7.43 22.86
CA GLU A 186 -31.07 -7.10 24.20
C GLU A 186 -32.29 -7.96 24.57
N LEU A 187 -32.06 -8.96 25.43
CA LEU A 187 -33.11 -9.69 26.13
C LEU A 187 -33.86 -8.66 26.98
N THR A 188 -34.98 -8.16 26.46
CA THR A 188 -35.93 -7.37 27.23
C THR A 188 -36.42 -8.24 28.38
N ALA A 189 -35.90 -7.95 29.57
CA ALA A 189 -36.31 -8.54 30.82
C ALA A 189 -37.79 -8.18 31.07
N ASP A 190 -38.58 -9.25 31.12
CA ASP A 190 -39.87 -9.33 31.78
C ASP A 190 -39.76 -8.81 33.22
N SER A 191 -40.39 -7.67 33.51
CA SER A 191 -40.74 -7.20 34.84
C SER A 191 -41.59 -5.94 34.71
N ASP A 192 -42.92 -6.12 34.62
CA ASP A 192 -43.81 -5.12 35.18
C ASP A 192 -44.92 -5.80 35.97
N GLN A 193 -44.91 -5.50 37.26
CA GLN A 193 -45.75 -6.07 38.30
C GLN A 193 -46.58 -4.92 38.89
N ALA A 194 -47.90 -4.98 38.75
CA ALA A 194 -48.90 -4.34 39.62
C ALA A 194 -50.28 -4.86 39.19
N VAL A 195 -50.96 -5.75 39.91
CA VAL A 195 -51.69 -5.51 41.17
C VAL A 195 -52.47 -4.20 41.15
N SER A 196 -53.78 -4.26 40.89
CA SER A 196 -54.76 -3.62 41.77
C SER A 196 -56.19 -4.10 41.50
N ASP A 197 -56.90 -4.34 42.60
CA ASP A 197 -58.28 -4.77 42.78
C ASP A 197 -59.33 -3.95 42.02
N SER A 198 -60.38 -4.63 41.51
CA SER A 198 -61.82 -4.44 41.85
C SER A 198 -62.71 -5.35 41.01
#